data_AF-A0A7R8WMI6-F1
#
_entry.id   AF-A0A7R8WMI6-F1
#
_cell.length_a   1.000
_cell.length_b   1.000
_cell.length_c   1.000
_cell.angle_alpha   90.00
_cell.angle_beta   90.00
_cell.angle_gamma   90.00
#
_symmetry.space_group_name_H-M   'P 1'
#
loop_
_entity.id
_entity.type
_entity.pdbx_description
1 polymer ?
#
loop_
_entity_poly.entity_id
_entity_poly.type
_entity_poly.pdbx_seq_one_letter_code
_entity_poly.pdbx_strand_id
1 'polypeptide(L)'
;MIEQEPKRLTHSLEHDLSDGLKLIALVEQLTGRRIRKIPRPINHHQWLENVQFALNAIEEDGIKLVNIGNEDIVNGNLKLILGLIWSLINRYQIGRTNFPPKKLMLAWLQAVLPECKVKNFTTDWNSGIYLSALLDFCQPGLFPHWRELDQRQGQRNCERAMELAQKEFGIPMVLDPEYLASPHLDELSGMTYLSYFMKENSPGYTSTLEWARKAIPQMRLNNFTTDFNDGTAVCHLVKSLGGPVPGYKDGLYTSEAEWVPNWEKAHKGGAKLGVTPLLKPKEMADPGISHLAPMAYVARYIWCPRRMSPGDRIQVSCDTRHNRVGVPVNFQLQFLEDDVDINDIEVSVVGPRGVRPPVDVDFGKNGGTGTYIPDVHGMYQIVVSYEGEKCRGCPVAVRATPEGPRHTVGGIEPCAVGSIVEVLVNSNGSGGIEEVDVTAYSPSEKEHSLPVHDDNGIYLATFQPDEAGEWSIAVTYETEHIEGSPYSCFVFDPNAVKVRES
;
A
#
# COMPACT_ATOMS: atom_id res chain seq x y z
N MET A 1 -6.11 55.04 -7.56
CA MET A 1 -5.87 54.50 -8.91
C MET A 1 -7.19 53.95 -9.36
N ILE A 2 -7.80 54.53 -10.40
CA ILE A 2 -9.12 54.11 -10.88
C ILE A 2 -8.93 52.70 -11.45
N GLU A 3 -9.49 51.69 -10.78
CA GLU A 3 -9.65 50.36 -11.36
C GLU A 3 -10.50 50.53 -12.62
N GLN A 4 -9.86 50.39 -13.78
CA GLN A 4 -10.60 50.26 -15.03
C GLN A 4 -11.35 48.94 -14.94
N GLU A 5 -12.69 49.01 -14.90
CA GLU A 5 -13.54 47.85 -15.14
C GLU A 5 -13.02 47.09 -16.39
N PRO A 6 -12.90 45.75 -16.33
CA PRO A 6 -12.49 44.99 -17.49
C PRO A 6 -13.46 45.27 -18.63
N LYS A 7 -12.94 45.79 -19.76
CA LYS A 7 -13.73 46.00 -20.98
C LYS A 7 -14.48 44.71 -21.30
N ARG A 8 -15.81 44.72 -21.22
CA ARG A 8 -16.65 43.62 -21.74
C ARG A 8 -16.32 43.43 -23.22
N LEU A 9 -15.65 42.33 -23.56
CA LEU A 9 -15.25 41.98 -24.93
C LEU A 9 -16.43 41.45 -25.77
N THR A 10 -17.54 41.13 -25.12
CA THR A 10 -18.78 40.62 -25.72
C THR A 10 -19.98 41.43 -25.24
N HIS A 11 -20.85 41.79 -26.18
CA HIS A 11 -22.13 42.47 -25.93
C HIS A 11 -23.29 41.47 -25.99
N SER A 12 -23.24 40.49 -26.91
CA SER A 12 -24.16 39.34 -26.95
C SER A 12 -23.50 38.18 -27.68
N LEU A 13 -23.43 37.02 -27.03
CA LEU A 13 -22.91 35.77 -27.62
C LEU A 13 -23.65 35.37 -28.91
N GLU A 14 -24.91 35.78 -29.07
CA GLU A 14 -25.74 35.50 -30.27
C GLU A 14 -25.19 36.17 -31.52
N HIS A 15 -24.52 37.32 -31.38
CA HIS A 15 -24.03 38.10 -32.50
C HIS A 15 -22.50 38.17 -32.55
N ASP A 16 -21.84 38.07 -31.41
CA ASP A 16 -20.40 38.24 -31.31
C ASP A 16 -19.60 37.14 -32.02
N LEU A 17 -20.18 35.96 -32.18
CA LEU A 17 -19.55 34.81 -32.85
C LEU A 17 -19.96 34.68 -34.33
N SER A 18 -20.92 35.48 -34.80
CA SER A 18 -21.60 35.23 -36.09
C SER A 18 -20.72 35.46 -37.31
N ASP A 19 -19.70 36.32 -37.23
CA ASP A 19 -18.73 36.54 -38.32
C ASP A 19 -17.54 35.55 -38.31
N GLY A 20 -17.52 34.66 -37.31
CA GLY A 20 -16.51 33.65 -37.07
C GLY A 20 -15.18 34.15 -36.49
N LEU A 21 -14.87 35.45 -36.52
CA LEU A 21 -13.54 35.96 -36.14
C LEU A 21 -13.25 35.78 -34.65
N LYS A 22 -14.22 36.09 -33.78
CA LYS A 22 -14.07 35.89 -32.33
C LYS A 22 -14.01 34.41 -31.97
N LEU A 23 -14.76 33.56 -32.67
CA LEU A 23 -14.72 32.11 -32.45
C LEU A 23 -13.36 31.53 -32.87
N ILE A 24 -12.83 31.93 -34.02
CA ILE A 24 -11.48 31.56 -34.46
C ILE A 24 -10.45 32.00 -33.41
N ALA A 25 -10.49 33.27 -33.00
CA ALA A 25 -9.55 33.78 -32.00
C ALA A 25 -9.63 33.00 -30.68
N LEU A 26 -10.83 32.65 -30.23
CA LEU A 26 -11.05 31.81 -29.05
C LEU A 26 -10.42 30.43 -29.23
N VAL A 27 -10.67 29.75 -30.36
CA VAL A 27 -10.09 28.43 -30.63
C VAL A 27 -8.57 28.49 -30.74
N GLU A 28 -8.01 29.52 -31.38
CA GLU A 28 -6.55 29.71 -31.44
C GLU A 28 -5.94 29.88 -30.03
N GLN A 29 -6.62 30.60 -29.14
CA GLN A 29 -6.18 30.75 -27.74
C GLN A 29 -6.27 29.43 -26.96
N LEU A 30 -7.35 28.66 -27.13
CA LEU A 30 -7.56 27.40 -26.41
C LEU A 30 -6.63 26.29 -26.89
N THR A 31 -6.37 26.21 -28.19
CA THR A 31 -5.53 25.16 -28.81
C THR A 31 -4.04 25.52 -28.79
N GLY A 32 -3.71 26.81 -28.66
CA GLY A 32 -2.36 27.34 -28.90
C GLY A 32 -1.90 27.24 -30.36
N ARG A 33 -2.79 26.83 -31.28
CA ARG A 33 -2.50 26.66 -32.71
C ARG A 33 -3.09 27.83 -33.48
N ARG A 34 -2.31 28.38 -34.42
CA ARG A 34 -2.82 29.30 -35.43
C ARG A 34 -3.58 28.51 -36.48
N ILE A 35 -4.85 28.85 -36.71
CA ILE A 35 -5.66 28.19 -37.75
C ILE A 35 -5.24 28.75 -39.10
N ARG A 36 -5.36 30.07 -39.29
CA ARG A 36 -5.03 30.79 -40.53
C ARG A 36 -5.22 32.29 -40.32
N LYS A 37 -4.45 33.13 -41.05
CA LYS A 37 -4.76 34.57 -41.13
C LYS A 37 -6.01 34.76 -42.00
N ILE A 38 -7.14 35.01 -41.36
CA ILE A 38 -8.44 35.20 -42.03
C ILE A 38 -8.73 36.71 -42.13
N PRO A 39 -8.97 37.25 -43.35
CA PRO A 39 -9.33 38.64 -43.52
C PRO A 39 -10.72 38.91 -42.92
N ARG A 40 -11.00 40.18 -42.58
CA ARG A 40 -12.31 40.56 -42.07
C ARG A 40 -13.39 40.24 -43.13
N PRO A 41 -14.44 39.48 -42.79
CA PRO A 41 -15.37 39.03 -43.80
C PRO A 41 -16.32 40.16 -44.21
N ILE A 42 -16.69 40.17 -45.48
CA ILE A 42 -17.46 41.24 -46.13
C ILE A 42 -18.89 40.77 -46.46
N ASN A 43 -19.12 39.47 -46.54
CA ASN A 43 -20.41 38.89 -46.89
C ASN A 43 -20.74 37.65 -46.05
N HIS A 44 -22.01 37.25 -46.08
CA HIS A 44 -22.53 36.11 -45.31
C HIS A 44 -21.84 34.78 -45.65
N HIS A 45 -21.42 34.58 -46.91
CA HIS A 45 -20.70 33.37 -47.29
C HIS A 45 -19.34 33.26 -46.59
N GLN A 46 -18.61 34.37 -46.48
CA GLN A 46 -17.35 34.42 -45.72
C GLN A 46 -17.58 34.24 -44.21
N TRP A 47 -18.75 34.59 -43.66
CA TRP A 47 -19.10 34.31 -42.26
C TRP A 47 -19.21 32.80 -42.03
N LEU A 48 -19.95 32.11 -42.89
CA LEU A 48 -20.10 30.66 -42.85
C LEU A 48 -18.75 29.93 -43.02
N GLU A 49 -17.89 30.40 -43.92
CA GLU A 49 -16.55 29.84 -44.13
C GLU A 49 -15.67 30.01 -42.89
N ASN A 50 -15.65 31.20 -42.28
CA ASN A 50 -14.89 31.49 -41.07
C ASN A 50 -15.32 30.61 -39.89
N VAL A 51 -16.63 30.50 -39.66
CA VAL A 51 -17.16 29.63 -38.61
C VAL A 51 -16.79 28.18 -38.90
N GLN A 52 -16.90 27.72 -40.16
CA GLN A 52 -16.54 26.36 -40.52
C GLN A 52 -15.06 26.05 -40.23
N PHE A 53 -14.14 26.99 -40.47
CA PHE A 53 -12.74 26.81 -40.10
C PHE A 53 -12.56 26.61 -38.59
N ALA A 54 -13.27 27.38 -37.77
CA ALA A 54 -13.21 27.19 -36.32
C ALA A 54 -13.80 25.85 -35.89
N LEU A 55 -14.94 25.44 -36.46
CA LEU A 55 -15.56 24.14 -36.15
C LEU A 55 -14.66 22.97 -36.54
N ASN A 56 -14.02 23.02 -37.72
CA ASN A 56 -13.06 21.99 -38.14
C ASN A 56 -11.88 21.88 -37.15
N ALA A 57 -11.30 23.02 -36.73
CA ALA A 57 -10.22 23.02 -35.75
C ALA A 57 -10.65 22.44 -34.38
N ILE A 58 -11.91 22.67 -33.98
CA ILE A 58 -12.50 22.09 -32.77
C ILE A 58 -12.64 20.56 -32.90
N GLU A 59 -13.07 20.06 -34.06
CA GLU A 59 -13.18 18.61 -34.33
C GLU A 59 -11.82 17.92 -34.42
N GLU A 60 -10.80 18.60 -34.98
CA GLU A 60 -9.41 18.11 -35.02
C GLU A 60 -8.84 17.87 -33.62
N ASP A 61 -9.25 18.67 -32.63
CA ASP A 61 -8.91 18.45 -31.22
C ASP A 61 -9.78 17.36 -30.55
N GLY A 62 -10.68 16.71 -31.30
CA GLY A 62 -11.46 15.57 -30.87
C GLY A 62 -12.71 15.93 -30.06
N ILE A 63 -13.22 17.15 -30.20
CA ILE A 63 -14.53 17.54 -29.68
C ILE A 63 -15.59 17.12 -30.70
N LYS A 64 -16.65 16.43 -30.25
CA LYS A 64 -17.77 16.04 -31.11
C LYS A 64 -18.82 17.15 -31.17
N LEU A 65 -19.03 17.71 -32.35
CA LEU A 65 -20.02 18.76 -32.62
C LEU A 65 -21.39 18.16 -32.90
N VAL A 66 -22.09 17.72 -31.86
CA VAL A 66 -23.41 17.08 -32.02
C VAL A 66 -24.46 18.13 -32.36
N ASN A 67 -24.94 18.12 -33.61
CA ASN A 67 -25.96 19.04 -34.13
C ASN A 67 -25.56 20.52 -34.08
N ILE A 68 -24.28 20.84 -34.28
CA ILE A 68 -23.79 22.22 -34.35
C ILE A 68 -23.17 22.43 -35.73
N GLY A 69 -23.86 23.19 -36.60
CA GLY A 69 -23.35 23.61 -37.90
C GLY A 69 -22.86 25.06 -37.89
N ASN A 70 -22.20 25.47 -38.98
CA ASN A 70 -21.78 26.86 -39.16
C ASN A 70 -22.97 27.82 -39.24
N GLU A 71 -24.06 27.42 -39.91
CA GLU A 71 -25.30 28.19 -40.00
C GLU A 71 -25.91 28.50 -38.63
N ASP A 72 -25.83 27.56 -37.68
CA ASP A 72 -26.38 27.74 -36.34
C ASP A 72 -25.68 28.88 -35.59
N ILE A 73 -24.36 28.99 -35.74
CA ILE A 73 -23.57 30.04 -35.09
C ILE A 73 -23.77 31.37 -35.82
N VAL A 74 -23.74 31.37 -37.16
CA VAL A 74 -23.93 32.59 -37.97
C VAL A 74 -25.32 33.19 -37.74
N ASN A 75 -26.35 32.36 -37.61
CA ASN A 75 -27.73 32.79 -37.37
C ASN A 75 -28.02 33.12 -35.89
N GLY A 76 -27.04 32.97 -35.00
CA GLY A 76 -27.20 33.31 -33.58
C GLY A 76 -28.07 32.35 -32.78
N ASN A 77 -28.06 31.06 -33.11
CA ASN A 77 -28.79 30.04 -32.34
C ASN A 77 -28.17 29.86 -30.94
N LEU A 78 -28.65 30.65 -29.98
CA LEU A 78 -28.09 30.75 -28.63
C LEU A 78 -27.94 29.38 -27.95
N LYS A 79 -28.91 28.49 -28.12
CA LYS A 79 -28.87 27.15 -27.50
C LYS A 79 -27.67 26.33 -27.99
N LEU A 80 -27.41 26.36 -29.29
CA LEU A 80 -26.29 25.62 -29.89
C LEU A 80 -24.95 26.32 -29.63
N ILE A 81 -24.94 27.66 -29.61
CA ILE A 81 -23.76 28.44 -29.21
C ILE A 81 -23.37 28.11 -27.76
N LEU A 82 -24.31 28.10 -26.82
CA LEU A 82 -24.04 27.72 -25.43
C LEU A 82 -23.57 26.27 -25.31
N GLY A 83 -24.13 25.36 -26.11
CA GLY A 83 -23.66 23.97 -26.21
C GLY A 83 -22.21 23.87 -26.72
N LEU A 84 -21.83 24.71 -27.68
CA LEU A 84 -20.47 24.80 -28.21
C LEU A 84 -19.51 25.33 -27.14
N ILE A 85 -19.86 26.45 -26.49
CA ILE A 85 -19.05 27.05 -25.42
C ILE A 85 -18.85 26.07 -24.27
N TRP A 86 -19.89 25.36 -23.84
CA TRP A 86 -19.77 24.31 -22.84
C TRP A 86 -18.81 23.19 -23.30
N SER A 87 -18.90 22.74 -24.55
CA SER A 87 -18.02 21.71 -25.08
C SER A 87 -16.55 22.13 -25.06
N LEU A 88 -16.27 23.41 -25.32
CA LEU A 88 -14.94 24.02 -25.18
C LEU A 88 -14.49 24.05 -23.71
N ILE A 89 -15.32 24.56 -22.80
CA ILE A 89 -15.00 24.57 -21.35
C ILE A 89 -14.67 23.16 -20.88
N ASN A 90 -15.54 22.20 -21.21
CA ASN A 90 -15.38 20.81 -20.80
C ASN A 90 -14.06 20.23 -21.31
N ARG A 91 -13.68 20.49 -22.57
CA ARG A 91 -12.43 19.98 -23.15
C ARG A 91 -11.19 20.63 -22.55
N TYR A 92 -11.17 21.95 -22.43
CA TYR A 92 -9.94 22.70 -22.15
C TYR A 92 -9.75 23.09 -20.68
N GLN A 93 -10.83 23.22 -19.89
CA GLN A 93 -10.73 23.48 -18.44
C GLN A 93 -10.73 22.18 -17.62
N ILE A 94 -11.61 21.22 -17.96
CA ILE A 94 -11.79 20.00 -17.16
C ILE A 94 -10.95 18.83 -17.71
N GLY A 95 -10.85 18.73 -19.04
CA GLY A 95 -9.97 17.79 -19.72
C GLY A 95 -10.70 16.71 -20.51
N ARG A 96 -9.94 15.97 -21.32
CA ARG A 96 -10.45 14.88 -22.16
C ARG A 96 -10.68 13.63 -21.32
N THR A 97 -11.92 13.14 -21.27
CA THR A 97 -12.22 11.85 -20.64
C THR A 97 -13.31 11.12 -21.43
N ASN A 98 -13.15 9.80 -21.60
CA ASN A 98 -14.24 8.93 -22.08
C ASN A 98 -15.30 8.71 -20.99
N PHE A 99 -14.96 9.04 -19.74
CA PHE A 99 -15.83 9.00 -18.58
C PHE A 99 -16.45 10.38 -18.31
N PRO A 100 -17.69 10.50 -17.82
CA PRO A 100 -18.32 11.80 -17.59
C PRO A 100 -17.51 12.69 -16.62
N PRO A 101 -17.03 13.87 -17.03
CA PRO A 101 -16.19 14.75 -16.19
C PRO A 101 -16.84 15.13 -14.86
N LYS A 102 -18.14 15.37 -14.88
CA LYS A 102 -18.99 15.59 -13.69
C LYS A 102 -18.76 14.55 -12.59
N LYS A 103 -18.68 13.26 -12.96
CA LYS A 103 -18.51 12.18 -11.99
C LYS A 103 -17.12 12.20 -11.34
N LEU A 104 -16.09 12.56 -12.09
CA LEU A 104 -14.71 12.66 -11.56
C LEU A 104 -14.55 13.86 -10.65
N MET A 105 -15.08 15.01 -11.06
CA MET A 105 -15.11 16.21 -10.21
C MET A 105 -15.83 15.92 -8.90
N LEU A 106 -16.99 15.26 -8.95
CA LEU A 106 -17.75 14.91 -7.76
C LEU A 106 -16.99 13.91 -6.89
N ALA A 107 -16.36 12.91 -7.50
CA ALA A 107 -15.54 11.93 -6.78
C ALA A 107 -14.36 12.57 -6.05
N TRP A 108 -13.68 13.52 -6.67
CA TRP A 108 -12.59 14.27 -6.03
C TRP A 108 -13.13 15.14 -4.88
N LEU A 109 -14.20 15.91 -5.10
CA LEU A 109 -14.82 16.74 -4.07
C LEU A 109 -15.28 15.94 -2.84
N GLN A 110 -15.91 14.79 -3.07
CA GLN A 110 -16.31 13.87 -2.01
C GLN A 110 -15.12 13.31 -1.23
N ALA A 111 -14.01 13.04 -1.94
CA ALA A 111 -12.81 12.53 -1.32
C ALA A 111 -12.08 13.59 -0.48
N VAL A 112 -11.98 14.83 -0.96
CA VAL A 112 -11.28 15.90 -0.24
C VAL A 112 -12.13 16.58 0.84
N LEU A 113 -13.46 16.52 0.73
CA LEU A 113 -14.42 17.06 1.70
C LEU A 113 -15.36 15.97 2.27
N PRO A 114 -14.85 14.97 3.01
CA PRO A 114 -15.66 13.84 3.48
C PRO A 114 -16.80 14.28 4.43
N GLU A 115 -16.60 15.35 5.21
CA GLU A 115 -17.61 15.90 6.13
C GLU A 115 -18.77 16.59 5.40
N CYS A 116 -18.51 17.23 4.27
CA CYS A 116 -19.51 17.95 3.49
C CYS A 116 -20.45 17.04 2.71
N LYS A 117 -20.08 15.76 2.49
CA LYS A 117 -20.92 14.78 1.76
C LYS A 117 -21.48 15.35 0.45
N VAL A 118 -20.63 15.96 -0.37
CA VAL A 118 -21.00 16.64 -1.63
C VAL A 118 -21.77 15.68 -2.56
N LYS A 119 -22.90 16.14 -3.11
CA LYS A 119 -23.82 15.40 -3.99
C LYS A 119 -24.02 16.07 -5.35
N ASN A 120 -23.88 17.39 -5.44
CA ASN A 120 -24.17 18.16 -6.65
C ASN A 120 -23.24 19.38 -6.81
N PHE A 121 -23.37 20.07 -7.95
CA PHE A 121 -22.67 21.33 -8.25
C PHE A 121 -23.60 22.55 -8.19
N THR A 122 -24.74 22.40 -7.50
CA THR A 122 -25.77 23.43 -7.40
C THR A 122 -25.98 23.78 -5.93
N THR A 123 -27.00 23.23 -5.29
CA THR A 123 -27.49 23.67 -3.97
C THR A 123 -26.53 23.39 -2.82
N ASP A 124 -25.65 22.39 -2.94
CA ASP A 124 -24.66 22.08 -1.89
C ASP A 124 -23.70 23.26 -1.62
N TRP A 125 -23.50 24.12 -2.61
CA TRP A 125 -22.53 25.21 -2.59
C TRP A 125 -23.13 26.53 -2.11
N ASN A 126 -24.46 26.64 -2.07
CA ASN A 126 -25.17 27.90 -1.83
C ASN A 126 -24.92 28.53 -0.44
N SER A 127 -24.56 27.70 0.55
CA SER A 127 -24.27 28.19 1.91
C SER A 127 -22.90 28.86 2.02
N GLY A 128 -22.01 28.71 1.03
CA GLY A 128 -20.61 29.12 1.08
C GLY A 128 -19.72 28.28 2.01
N ILE A 129 -20.31 27.38 2.81
CA ILE A 129 -19.58 26.51 3.76
C ILE A 129 -18.68 25.53 3.00
N TYR A 130 -19.19 24.91 1.93
CA TYR A 130 -18.44 23.89 1.21
C TYR A 130 -17.29 24.50 0.42
N LEU A 131 -17.48 25.70 -0.14
CA LEU A 131 -16.40 26.45 -0.75
C LEU A 131 -15.35 26.84 0.31
N SER A 132 -15.78 27.31 1.48
CA SER A 132 -14.87 27.62 2.59
C SER A 132 -14.05 26.40 3.05
N ALA A 133 -14.69 25.23 3.16
CA ALA A 133 -14.02 23.96 3.45
C ALA A 133 -13.02 23.57 2.35
N LEU A 134 -13.35 23.81 1.08
CA LEU A 134 -12.45 23.58 -0.05
C LEU A 134 -11.21 24.47 0.01
N LEU A 135 -11.36 25.74 0.39
CA LEU A 135 -10.23 26.65 0.58
C LEU A 135 -9.30 26.16 1.70
N ASP A 136 -9.88 25.71 2.81
CA ASP A 136 -9.11 25.16 3.94
C ASP A 136 -8.43 23.83 3.58
N PHE A 137 -9.04 22.99 2.74
CA PHE A 137 -8.35 21.83 2.17
C PHE A 137 -7.16 22.23 1.29
N CYS A 138 -7.36 23.21 0.42
CA CYS A 138 -6.34 23.72 -0.51
C CYS A 138 -5.17 24.38 0.22
N GLN A 139 -5.43 25.02 1.35
CA GLN A 139 -4.41 25.61 2.20
C GLN A 139 -4.87 25.50 3.66
N PRO A 140 -4.42 24.47 4.39
CA PRO A 140 -4.83 24.26 5.78
C PRO A 140 -4.61 25.50 6.65
N GLY A 141 -5.67 25.96 7.32
CA GLY A 141 -5.66 27.16 8.15
C GLY A 141 -6.05 28.43 7.41
N LEU A 142 -6.37 28.37 6.12
CA LEU A 142 -6.88 29.52 5.36
C LEU A 142 -8.32 29.89 5.74
N PHE A 143 -9.14 28.90 6.09
CA PHE A 143 -10.52 29.13 6.54
C PHE A 143 -10.89 28.19 7.69
N PRO A 144 -10.21 28.23 8.85
CA PRO A 144 -10.28 27.19 9.88
C PRO A 144 -11.67 27.03 10.54
N HIS A 145 -12.46 28.12 10.58
CA HIS A 145 -13.78 28.17 11.23
C HIS A 145 -14.94 27.93 10.25
N TRP A 146 -14.70 27.29 9.10
CA TRP A 146 -15.75 27.06 8.11
C TRP A 146 -16.93 26.24 8.68
N ARG A 147 -16.69 25.36 9.67
CA ARG A 147 -17.71 24.54 10.36
C ARG A 147 -18.68 25.37 11.21
N GLU A 148 -18.28 26.56 11.62
CA GLU A 148 -19.05 27.44 12.51
C GLU A 148 -19.88 28.48 11.75
N LEU A 149 -19.76 28.51 10.41
CA LEU A 149 -20.48 29.47 9.58
C LEU A 149 -22.00 29.24 9.65
N ASP A 150 -22.73 30.35 9.74
CA ASP A 150 -24.19 30.34 9.65
C ASP A 150 -24.62 30.12 8.20
N GLN A 151 -25.24 28.97 7.93
CA GLN A 151 -25.77 28.59 6.62
C GLN A 151 -26.80 29.59 6.05
N ARG A 152 -27.45 30.41 6.90
CA ARG A 152 -28.41 31.42 6.45
C ARG A 152 -27.73 32.63 5.81
N GLN A 153 -26.42 32.80 6.01
CA GLN A 153 -25.63 33.89 5.45
C GLN A 153 -24.91 33.46 4.16
N GLY A 154 -25.56 32.62 3.34
CA GLY A 154 -24.98 32.01 2.14
C GLY A 154 -24.30 33.02 1.20
N GLN A 155 -24.98 34.13 0.88
CA GLN A 155 -24.41 35.18 0.01
C GLN A 155 -23.09 35.75 0.58
N ARG A 156 -23.08 36.13 1.86
CA ARG A 156 -21.88 36.68 2.52
C ARG A 156 -20.76 35.64 2.64
N ASN A 157 -21.11 34.38 2.92
CA ASN A 157 -20.15 33.30 3.02
C ASN A 157 -19.51 33.01 1.65
N CYS A 158 -20.32 32.96 0.58
CA CYS A 158 -19.85 32.81 -0.79
C CYS A 158 -18.94 33.98 -1.19
N GLU A 159 -19.34 35.22 -0.93
CA GLU A 159 -18.56 36.42 -1.25
C GLU A 159 -17.17 36.36 -0.60
N ARG A 160 -17.13 36.17 0.72
CA ARG A 160 -15.86 36.05 1.46
C ARG A 160 -14.98 34.91 0.95
N ALA A 161 -15.58 33.76 0.66
CA ALA A 161 -14.84 32.60 0.18
C ALA A 161 -14.29 32.83 -1.25
N MET A 162 -15.09 33.43 -2.14
CA MET A 162 -14.67 33.71 -3.52
C MET A 162 -13.60 34.82 -3.58
N GLU A 163 -13.72 35.87 -2.76
CA GLU A 163 -12.68 36.89 -2.60
C GLU A 163 -11.36 36.29 -2.12
N LEU A 164 -11.42 35.37 -1.15
CA LEU A 164 -10.23 34.69 -0.63
C LEU A 164 -9.62 33.76 -1.68
N ALA A 165 -10.45 33.04 -2.44
CA ALA A 165 -10.01 32.21 -3.56
C ALA A 165 -9.29 33.03 -4.64
N GLN A 166 -9.82 34.22 -4.96
CA GLN A 166 -9.19 35.12 -5.91
C GLN A 166 -7.86 35.66 -5.38
N LYS A 167 -7.85 36.14 -4.13
CA LYS A 167 -6.67 36.75 -3.52
C LYS A 167 -5.51 35.76 -3.34
N GLU A 168 -5.79 34.57 -2.82
CA GLU A 168 -4.75 33.62 -2.40
C GLU A 168 -4.38 32.63 -3.51
N PHE A 169 -5.32 32.29 -4.39
CA PHE A 169 -5.10 31.31 -5.46
C PHE A 169 -5.21 31.87 -6.87
N GLY A 170 -5.53 33.16 -7.04
CA GLY A 170 -5.72 33.77 -8.36
C GLY A 170 -6.94 33.21 -9.12
N ILE A 171 -7.92 32.62 -8.43
CA ILE A 171 -9.12 32.08 -9.06
C ILE A 171 -10.03 33.22 -9.52
N PRO A 172 -10.36 33.32 -10.82
CA PRO A 172 -11.17 34.43 -11.33
C PRO A 172 -12.63 34.33 -10.87
N MET A 173 -13.25 35.48 -10.59
CA MET A 173 -14.69 35.59 -10.34
C MET A 173 -15.48 35.47 -11.66
N VAL A 174 -15.54 34.26 -12.22
CA VAL A 174 -16.33 33.95 -13.42
C VAL A 174 -17.82 33.75 -13.13
N LEU A 175 -18.20 33.77 -11.85
CA LEU A 175 -19.55 33.68 -11.31
C LEU A 175 -19.67 34.73 -10.21
N ASP A 176 -20.78 35.47 -10.13
CA ASP A 176 -20.96 36.40 -9.01
C ASP A 176 -21.30 35.62 -7.72
N PRO A 177 -20.84 36.07 -6.54
CA PRO A 177 -21.10 35.37 -5.28
C PRO A 177 -22.59 35.17 -4.96
N GLU A 178 -23.45 36.10 -5.37
CA GLU A 178 -24.90 35.98 -5.24
C GLU A 178 -25.46 34.82 -6.06
N TYR A 179 -24.93 34.57 -7.27
CA TYR A 179 -25.33 33.43 -8.08
C TYR A 179 -24.82 32.11 -7.50
N LEU A 180 -23.61 32.06 -6.94
CA LEU A 180 -23.14 30.87 -6.23
C LEU A 180 -24.02 30.56 -5.01
N ALA A 181 -24.50 31.58 -4.31
CA ALA A 181 -25.41 31.46 -3.18
C ALA A 181 -26.87 31.15 -3.57
N SER A 182 -27.21 31.20 -4.86
CA SER A 182 -28.58 31.09 -5.33
C SER A 182 -29.06 29.64 -5.42
N PRO A 183 -30.29 29.32 -4.98
CA PRO A 183 -30.91 28.01 -5.19
C PRO A 183 -31.15 27.70 -6.68
N HIS A 184 -30.97 28.69 -7.57
CA HIS A 184 -31.10 28.57 -9.01
C HIS A 184 -29.76 28.48 -9.73
N LEU A 185 -28.65 28.27 -9.01
CA LEU A 185 -27.34 28.00 -9.62
C LEU A 185 -27.46 26.84 -10.61
N ASP A 186 -27.09 27.10 -11.87
CA ASP A 186 -27.04 26.05 -12.87
C ASP A 186 -25.79 25.17 -12.67
N GLU A 187 -25.93 23.89 -12.99
CA GLU A 187 -24.89 22.89 -12.76
C GLU A 187 -23.60 23.18 -13.55
N LEU A 188 -23.72 23.72 -14.76
CA LEU A 188 -22.56 23.97 -15.62
C LEU A 188 -21.74 25.16 -15.11
N SER A 189 -22.39 26.20 -14.60
CA SER A 189 -21.74 27.34 -13.94
C SER A 189 -21.04 26.91 -12.66
N GLY A 190 -21.70 26.11 -11.82
CA GLY A 190 -21.09 25.54 -10.61
C GLY A 190 -19.87 24.69 -10.93
N MET A 191 -19.98 23.78 -11.91
CA MET A 191 -18.85 23.00 -12.41
C MET A 191 -17.73 23.89 -12.97
N THR A 192 -18.07 24.94 -13.73
CA THR A 192 -17.08 25.83 -14.34
C THR A 192 -16.25 26.52 -13.26
N TYR A 193 -16.89 27.12 -12.26
CA TYR A 193 -16.18 27.79 -11.17
C TYR A 193 -15.31 26.81 -10.36
N LEU A 194 -15.87 25.66 -9.98
CA LEU A 194 -15.16 24.66 -9.17
C LEU A 194 -14.02 23.97 -9.92
N SER A 195 -14.07 23.92 -11.25
CA SER A 195 -12.97 23.33 -12.05
C SER A 195 -11.63 24.07 -11.90
N TYR A 196 -11.65 25.36 -11.50
CA TYR A 196 -10.43 26.11 -11.20
C TYR A 196 -9.64 25.57 -10.01
N PHE A 197 -10.26 24.78 -9.14
CA PHE A 197 -9.60 24.09 -8.03
C PHE A 197 -9.04 22.72 -8.41
N MET A 198 -9.39 22.21 -9.60
CA MET A 198 -9.10 20.84 -10.01
C MET A 198 -8.15 20.76 -11.21
N LYS A 199 -8.12 21.80 -12.06
CA LYS A 199 -7.26 21.85 -13.24
C LYS A 199 -5.78 21.71 -12.87
N GLU A 200 -4.95 21.39 -13.85
CA GLU A 200 -3.51 21.27 -13.63
C GLU A 200 -2.91 22.56 -13.03
N ASN A 201 -2.02 22.40 -12.05
CA ASN A 201 -1.41 23.48 -11.26
C ASN A 201 -2.39 24.34 -10.43
N SER A 202 -3.65 23.94 -10.30
CA SER A 202 -4.60 24.57 -9.38
C SER A 202 -4.26 24.29 -7.91
N PRO A 203 -4.85 25.05 -6.96
CA PRO A 203 -4.65 24.80 -5.53
C PRO A 203 -5.06 23.39 -5.08
N GLY A 204 -6.19 22.85 -5.54
CA GLY A 204 -6.64 21.50 -5.15
C GLY A 204 -5.80 20.40 -5.81
N TYR A 205 -5.38 20.60 -7.07
CA TYR A 205 -4.41 19.73 -7.74
C TYR A 205 -3.10 19.66 -6.94
N THR A 206 -2.54 20.82 -6.62
CA THR A 206 -1.28 20.96 -5.90
C THR A 206 -1.36 20.31 -4.52
N SER A 207 -2.46 20.56 -3.79
CA SER A 207 -2.66 19.98 -2.46
C SER A 207 -2.77 18.46 -2.48
N THR A 208 -3.49 17.91 -3.47
CA THR A 208 -3.62 16.45 -3.64
C THR A 208 -2.26 15.83 -4.00
N LEU A 209 -1.48 16.48 -4.87
CA LEU A 209 -0.17 16.00 -5.28
C LEU A 209 0.87 16.09 -4.16
N GLU A 210 0.87 17.18 -3.39
CA GLU A 210 1.72 17.36 -2.21
C GLU A 210 1.43 16.32 -1.13
N TRP A 211 0.15 15.99 -0.91
CA TRP A 211 -0.20 14.88 -0.03
C TRP A 211 0.39 13.55 -0.54
N ALA A 212 0.25 13.25 -1.84
CA ALA A 212 0.81 12.03 -2.42
C ALA A 212 2.34 11.97 -2.29
N ARG A 213 3.04 13.09 -2.55
CA ARG A 213 4.50 13.21 -2.36
C ARG A 213 4.92 12.88 -0.92
N LYS A 214 4.16 13.36 0.07
CA LYS A 214 4.42 13.07 1.49
C LYS A 214 4.11 11.61 1.85
N ALA A 215 3.11 11.01 1.23
CA ALA A 215 2.73 9.63 1.49
C ALA A 215 3.77 8.63 0.92
N ILE A 216 4.36 8.94 -0.24
CA ILE A 216 5.34 8.10 -0.94
C ILE A 216 6.59 8.88 -1.34
N PRO A 217 7.42 9.31 -0.37
CA PRO A 217 8.58 10.19 -0.60
C PRO A 217 9.69 9.57 -1.46
N GLN A 218 9.70 8.25 -1.59
CA GLN A 218 10.62 7.53 -2.47
C GLN A 218 10.30 7.69 -3.97
N MET A 219 9.08 8.14 -4.30
CA MET A 219 8.65 8.35 -5.68
C MET A 219 8.76 9.81 -6.07
N ARG A 220 9.32 10.08 -7.25
CA ARG A 220 9.39 11.43 -7.82
C ARG A 220 8.10 11.75 -8.58
N LEU A 221 7.13 12.36 -7.88
CA LEU A 221 5.85 12.77 -8.47
C LEU A 221 5.88 14.24 -8.87
N ASN A 222 5.62 14.53 -10.13
CA ASN A 222 5.56 15.86 -10.74
C ASN A 222 4.14 16.20 -11.21
N ASN A 223 3.38 15.22 -11.69
CA ASN A 223 2.02 15.42 -12.20
C ASN A 223 1.13 14.17 -12.05
N PHE A 224 -0.15 14.30 -12.38
CA PHE A 224 -1.11 13.18 -12.36
C PHE A 224 -1.27 12.44 -13.70
N THR A 225 -0.75 12.95 -14.82
CA THR A 225 -0.97 12.38 -16.17
C THR A 225 0.07 11.34 -16.55
N THR A 226 1.33 11.54 -16.18
CA THR A 226 2.46 10.68 -16.57
C THR A 226 3.04 9.87 -15.42
N ASP A 227 2.90 10.32 -14.18
CA ASP A 227 3.60 9.69 -13.05
C ASP A 227 2.74 8.64 -12.33
N PHE A 228 1.47 8.53 -12.72
CA PHE A 228 0.51 7.57 -12.16
C PHE A 228 0.00 6.56 -13.20
N ASN A 229 0.19 6.81 -14.49
CA ASN A 229 -0.36 6.00 -15.58
C ASN A 229 0.08 4.52 -15.54
N ASP A 230 1.31 4.24 -15.11
CA ASP A 230 1.88 2.90 -15.00
C ASP A 230 1.39 2.12 -13.76
N GLY A 231 0.61 2.75 -12.88
CA GLY A 231 0.09 2.19 -11.64
C GLY A 231 1.11 2.07 -10.49
N THR A 232 2.40 2.34 -10.73
CA THR A 232 3.50 2.18 -9.77
C THR A 232 3.30 3.08 -8.56
N ALA A 233 3.03 4.38 -8.78
CA ALA A 233 2.80 5.34 -7.71
C ALA A 233 1.64 4.92 -6.80
N VAL A 234 0.57 4.37 -7.37
CA VAL A 234 -0.60 3.92 -6.60
C VAL A 234 -0.31 2.63 -5.83
N CYS A 235 0.44 1.68 -6.41
CA CYS A 235 0.92 0.50 -5.67
C CYS A 235 1.74 0.92 -4.44
N HIS A 236 2.66 1.88 -4.59
CA HIS A 236 3.40 2.42 -3.45
C HIS A 236 2.48 3.10 -2.43
N LEU A 237 1.46 3.83 -2.90
CA LEU A 237 0.52 4.50 -2.02
C LEU A 237 -0.26 3.50 -1.15
N VAL A 238 -0.79 2.44 -1.76
CA VAL A 238 -1.49 1.35 -1.08
C VAL A 238 -0.57 0.71 -0.04
N LYS A 239 0.67 0.36 -0.40
CA LYS A 239 1.66 -0.21 0.54
C LYS A 239 1.97 0.74 1.69
N SER A 240 2.13 2.04 1.42
CA SER A 240 2.45 3.05 2.44
C SER A 240 1.37 3.24 3.50
N LEU A 241 0.14 2.80 3.19
CA LEU A 241 -1.03 2.84 4.06
C LEU A 241 -1.34 1.49 4.71
N GLY A 242 -0.51 0.46 4.46
CA GLY A 242 -0.68 -0.89 5.03
C GLY A 242 -1.63 -1.79 4.24
N GLY A 243 -1.88 -1.48 2.97
CA GLY A 243 -2.66 -2.33 2.07
C GLY A 243 -1.78 -3.32 1.29
N PRO A 244 -2.32 -4.49 0.91
CA PRO A 244 -1.56 -5.52 0.21
C PRO A 244 -1.38 -5.21 -1.27
N VAL A 245 -0.18 -5.45 -1.80
CA VAL A 245 0.07 -5.40 -3.26
C VAL A 245 0.89 -6.62 -3.67
N PRO A 246 0.29 -7.82 -3.66
CA PRO A 246 1.02 -9.07 -3.83
C PRO A 246 1.66 -9.17 -5.22
N GLY A 247 2.90 -9.67 -5.25
CA GLY A 247 3.67 -9.81 -6.48
C GLY A 247 4.07 -8.48 -7.12
N TYR A 248 3.96 -7.34 -6.41
CA TYR A 248 4.57 -6.08 -6.81
C TYR A 248 5.99 -5.97 -6.24
N LYS A 249 6.95 -5.70 -7.12
CA LYS A 249 8.38 -5.57 -6.80
C LYS A 249 8.91 -4.30 -7.45
N ASP A 250 9.58 -3.48 -6.65
CA ASP A 250 10.05 -2.18 -7.10
C ASP A 250 11.01 -2.32 -8.30
N GLY A 251 10.85 -1.47 -9.32
CA GLY A 251 11.76 -1.38 -10.47
C GLY A 251 11.65 -2.46 -11.55
N LEU A 252 10.71 -3.41 -11.44
CA LEU A 252 10.55 -4.51 -12.41
C LEU A 252 9.45 -4.29 -13.46
N TYR A 253 8.67 -3.20 -13.37
CA TYR A 253 7.39 -3.05 -14.09
C TYR A 253 7.28 -1.76 -14.91
N THR A 254 8.35 -1.38 -15.63
CA THR A 254 8.39 -0.12 -16.41
C THR A 254 7.91 -0.27 -17.86
N SER A 255 7.58 -1.48 -18.31
CA SER A 255 7.05 -1.68 -19.67
C SER A 255 5.54 -1.44 -19.74
N GLU A 256 5.06 -0.96 -20.88
CA GLU A 256 3.63 -0.64 -21.09
C GLU A 256 2.71 -1.86 -20.87
N ALA A 257 3.21 -3.07 -21.11
CA ALA A 257 2.48 -4.32 -20.86
C ALA A 257 2.12 -4.54 -19.39
N GLU A 258 2.88 -3.94 -18.46
CA GLU A 258 2.70 -4.10 -17.01
C GLU A 258 1.79 -3.04 -16.38
N TRP A 259 1.44 -1.98 -17.10
CA TRP A 259 0.64 -0.87 -16.55
C TRP A 259 -0.74 -1.32 -16.08
N VAL A 260 -1.45 -2.09 -16.91
CA VAL A 260 -2.77 -2.63 -16.57
C VAL A 260 -2.69 -3.61 -15.39
N PRO A 261 -1.78 -4.61 -15.38
CA PRO A 261 -1.53 -5.45 -14.21
C PRO A 261 -1.21 -4.68 -12.91
N ASN A 262 -0.42 -3.60 -12.98
CA ASN A 262 -0.13 -2.77 -11.82
C ASN A 262 -1.39 -2.11 -11.28
N TRP A 263 -2.23 -1.54 -12.15
CA TRP A 263 -3.52 -0.96 -11.76
C TRP A 263 -4.48 -2.00 -11.17
N GLU A 264 -4.48 -3.24 -11.69
CA GLU A 264 -5.26 -4.33 -11.10
C GLU A 264 -4.82 -4.64 -9.66
N LYS A 265 -3.51 -4.72 -9.41
CA LYS A 265 -2.96 -4.91 -8.06
C LYS A 265 -3.31 -3.73 -7.16
N ALA A 266 -3.14 -2.50 -7.63
CA ALA A 266 -3.46 -1.28 -6.90
C ALA A 266 -4.96 -1.20 -6.55
N HIS A 267 -5.86 -1.58 -7.45
CA HIS A 267 -7.30 -1.62 -7.19
C HIS A 267 -7.66 -2.69 -6.14
N LYS A 268 -7.07 -3.89 -6.24
CA LYS A 268 -7.31 -4.96 -5.26
C LYS A 268 -6.82 -4.57 -3.87
N GLY A 269 -5.61 -4.03 -3.77
CA GLY A 269 -5.05 -3.57 -2.51
C GLY A 269 -5.78 -2.34 -1.94
N GLY A 270 -6.16 -1.39 -2.80
CA GLY A 270 -6.99 -0.25 -2.43
C GLY A 270 -8.35 -0.66 -1.86
N ALA A 271 -8.98 -1.70 -2.42
CA ALA A 271 -10.25 -2.22 -1.92
C ALA A 271 -10.13 -2.74 -0.47
N LYS A 272 -9.00 -3.37 -0.10
CA LYS A 272 -8.72 -3.79 1.28
C LYS A 272 -8.55 -2.61 2.25
N LEU A 273 -8.17 -1.44 1.74
CA LEU A 273 -8.15 -0.18 2.47
C LEU A 273 -9.51 0.56 2.47
N GLY A 274 -10.56 -0.02 1.86
CA GLY A 274 -11.88 0.60 1.74
C GLY A 274 -12.00 1.61 0.58
N VAL A 275 -10.99 1.68 -0.30
CA VAL A 275 -11.00 2.58 -1.45
C VAL A 275 -11.60 1.86 -2.66
N THR A 276 -12.70 2.40 -3.19
CA THR A 276 -13.35 1.84 -4.39
C THR A 276 -12.76 2.42 -5.67
N PRO A 277 -12.49 1.59 -6.70
CA PRO A 277 -12.04 2.06 -8.02
C PRO A 277 -13.05 3.00 -8.70
N LEU A 278 -12.55 4.04 -9.37
CA LEU A 278 -13.37 4.99 -10.13
C LEU A 278 -13.54 4.58 -11.61
N LEU A 279 -12.45 4.11 -12.23
CA LEU A 279 -12.41 3.62 -13.60
C LEU A 279 -11.79 2.21 -13.63
N LYS A 280 -11.85 1.53 -14.77
CA LYS A 280 -11.19 0.24 -14.97
C LYS A 280 -9.66 0.42 -15.11
N PRO A 281 -8.86 -0.60 -14.76
CA PRO A 281 -7.39 -0.57 -14.92
C PRO A 281 -6.92 -0.13 -16.31
N LYS A 282 -7.56 -0.64 -17.39
CA LYS A 282 -7.24 -0.25 -18.77
C LYS A 282 -7.46 1.25 -19.05
N GLU A 283 -8.46 1.85 -18.41
CA GLU A 283 -8.73 3.28 -18.57
C GLU A 283 -7.72 4.12 -17.79
N MET A 284 -7.35 3.70 -16.57
CA MET A 284 -6.33 4.38 -15.76
C MET A 284 -4.93 4.31 -16.37
N ALA A 285 -4.65 3.24 -17.13
CA ALA A 285 -3.41 3.06 -17.87
C ALA A 285 -3.37 3.77 -19.23
N ASP A 286 -4.43 4.49 -19.65
CA ASP A 286 -4.44 5.22 -20.92
C ASP A 286 -3.49 6.44 -20.83
N PRO A 287 -2.45 6.55 -21.70
CA PRO A 287 -1.57 7.72 -21.74
C PRO A 287 -2.30 9.04 -22.01
N GLY A 288 -3.49 8.98 -22.61
CA GLY A 288 -4.34 10.13 -22.91
C GLY A 288 -5.34 10.50 -21.81
N ILE A 289 -5.26 9.88 -20.63
CA ILE A 289 -6.19 10.15 -19.52
C ILE A 289 -6.04 11.58 -18.98
N SER A 290 -7.17 12.23 -18.67
CA SER A 290 -7.15 13.52 -17.96
C SER A 290 -6.55 13.35 -16.56
N HIS A 291 -5.75 14.32 -16.12
CA HIS A 291 -5.21 14.41 -14.75
C HIS A 291 -6.28 14.20 -13.66
N LEU A 292 -7.51 14.63 -13.92
CA LEU A 292 -8.60 14.58 -12.96
C LEU A 292 -8.95 13.15 -12.52
N ALA A 293 -8.83 12.14 -13.39
CA ALA A 293 -9.16 10.76 -13.04
C ALA A 293 -8.17 10.16 -12.00
N PRO A 294 -6.85 10.12 -12.24
CA PRO A 294 -5.88 9.70 -11.23
C PRO A 294 -5.89 10.61 -10.01
N MET A 295 -6.03 11.93 -10.17
CA MET A 295 -6.16 12.86 -9.04
C MET A 295 -7.37 12.52 -8.14
N ALA A 296 -8.55 12.29 -8.71
CA ALA A 296 -9.75 11.91 -7.97
C ALA A 296 -9.59 10.56 -7.27
N TYR A 297 -8.90 9.60 -7.90
CA TYR A 297 -8.66 8.30 -7.30
C TYR A 297 -7.65 8.39 -6.14
N VAL A 298 -6.56 9.11 -6.32
CA VAL A 298 -5.55 9.36 -5.28
C VAL A 298 -6.15 10.10 -4.08
N ALA A 299 -7.01 11.08 -4.32
CA ALA A 299 -7.67 11.82 -3.24
C ALA A 299 -8.46 10.92 -2.27
N ARG A 300 -8.96 9.76 -2.71
CA ARG A 300 -9.68 8.81 -1.85
C ARG A 300 -8.84 8.19 -0.76
N TYR A 301 -7.52 8.27 -0.88
CA TYR A 301 -6.58 7.75 0.12
C TYR A 301 -6.21 8.79 1.18
N ILE A 302 -6.56 10.08 1.01
CA ILE A 302 -6.13 11.18 1.90
C ILE A 302 -6.49 10.93 3.36
N TRP A 303 -7.69 10.40 3.57
CA TRP A 303 -8.26 10.16 4.90
C TRP A 303 -8.22 8.69 5.30
N CYS A 304 -7.52 7.84 4.55
CA CYS A 304 -7.35 6.44 4.92
C CYS A 304 -6.43 6.34 6.15
N PRO A 305 -6.87 5.66 7.23
CA PRO A 305 -6.00 5.43 8.37
C PRO A 305 -4.85 4.51 7.97
N ARG A 306 -3.64 4.81 8.46
CA ARG A 306 -2.48 3.94 8.30
C ARG A 306 -2.67 2.67 9.13
N ARG A 307 -2.39 1.51 8.54
CA ARG A 307 -2.41 0.20 9.20
C ARG A 307 -1.03 -0.46 9.12
N MET A 308 -0.84 -1.53 9.88
CA MET A 308 0.33 -2.40 9.69
C MET A 308 0.31 -3.03 8.30
N SER A 309 1.49 -3.26 7.70
CA SER A 309 1.55 -4.04 6.46
C SER A 309 0.99 -5.44 6.70
N PRO A 310 0.41 -6.10 5.68
CA PRO A 310 -0.21 -7.42 5.86
C PRO A 310 0.73 -8.43 6.52
N GLY A 311 1.99 -8.52 6.07
CA GLY A 311 2.97 -9.43 6.66
C GLY A 311 3.31 -9.12 8.13
N ASP A 312 3.08 -7.89 8.58
CA ASP A 312 3.35 -7.48 9.95
C ASP A 312 2.16 -7.71 10.89
N ARG A 313 0.96 -8.00 10.38
CA ARG A 313 -0.25 -8.20 11.19
C ARG A 313 -0.32 -9.56 11.87
N ILE A 314 0.47 -10.53 11.40
CA ILE A 314 0.53 -11.88 11.98
C ILE A 314 1.97 -12.18 12.37
N GLN A 315 2.18 -12.55 13.63
CA GLN A 315 3.44 -13.07 14.13
C GLN A 315 3.39 -14.59 14.18
N VAL A 316 4.37 -15.25 13.56
CA VAL A 316 4.52 -16.70 13.59
C VAL A 316 5.62 -17.08 14.57
N SER A 317 5.36 -18.11 15.38
CA SER A 317 6.34 -18.69 16.29
C SER A 317 6.22 -20.22 16.31
N CYS A 318 7.34 -20.92 16.43
CA CYS A 318 7.38 -22.37 16.53
C CYS A 318 8.49 -22.75 17.50
N ASP A 319 8.28 -23.75 18.36
CA ASP A 319 9.39 -24.35 19.06
C ASP A 319 10.21 -25.19 18.07
N THR A 320 11.45 -24.78 17.84
CA THR A 320 12.35 -25.47 16.91
C THR A 320 13.17 -26.55 17.60
N ARG A 321 13.04 -26.71 18.92
CA ARG A 321 13.85 -27.63 19.73
C ARG A 321 13.21 -29.01 19.75
N HIS A 322 14.04 -30.04 19.55
CA HIS A 322 13.68 -31.45 19.73
C HIS A 322 12.50 -31.96 18.88
N ASN A 323 12.41 -31.54 17.60
CA ASN A 323 11.39 -32.03 16.67
C ASN A 323 11.82 -33.37 16.04
N ARG A 324 10.89 -34.31 15.90
CA ARG A 324 11.16 -35.68 15.43
C ARG A 324 10.27 -36.08 14.27
N VAL A 325 10.75 -37.01 13.46
CA VAL A 325 9.91 -37.72 12.49
C VAL A 325 8.76 -38.41 13.23
N GLY A 326 7.56 -38.37 12.64
CA GLY A 326 6.36 -39.00 13.19
C GLY A 326 5.67 -38.25 14.34
N VAL A 327 6.33 -37.25 14.95
CA VAL A 327 5.78 -36.47 16.07
C VAL A 327 5.18 -35.15 15.56
N PRO A 328 3.93 -34.80 15.93
CA PRO A 328 3.33 -33.53 15.55
C PRO A 328 4.14 -32.32 16.01
N VAL A 329 4.42 -31.41 15.08
CA VAL A 329 5.06 -30.11 15.31
C VAL A 329 4.00 -29.02 15.26
N ASN A 330 3.88 -28.26 16.34
CA ASN A 330 2.92 -27.17 16.47
C ASN A 330 3.61 -25.81 16.32
N PHE A 331 2.99 -24.91 15.58
CA PHE A 331 3.37 -23.50 15.47
C PHE A 331 2.17 -22.61 15.73
N GLN A 332 2.44 -21.44 16.30
CA GLN A 332 1.44 -20.46 16.72
C GLN A 332 1.45 -19.27 15.76
N LEU A 333 0.25 -18.84 15.39
CA LEU A 333 -0.03 -17.59 14.70
C LEU A 333 -0.67 -16.65 15.70
N GLN A 334 -0.09 -15.49 15.94
CA GLN A 334 -0.66 -14.43 16.77
C GLN A 334 -1.13 -13.29 15.89
N PHE A 335 -2.41 -12.94 15.98
CA PHE A 335 -2.96 -11.76 15.30
C PHE A 335 -2.64 -10.51 16.13
N LEU A 336 -2.07 -9.49 15.48
CA LEU A 336 -1.68 -8.24 16.10
C LEU A 336 -2.71 -7.12 15.87
N GLU A 337 -3.67 -7.32 14.97
CA GLU A 337 -4.83 -6.45 14.72
C GLU A 337 -6.12 -7.28 14.72
N ASP A 338 -7.24 -6.66 15.10
CA ASP A 338 -8.55 -7.35 15.21
C ASP A 338 -9.25 -7.55 13.86
N ASP A 339 -8.77 -6.92 12.77
CA ASP A 339 -9.38 -6.93 11.43
C ASP A 339 -8.76 -7.97 10.48
N VAL A 340 -8.04 -8.97 11.01
CA VAL A 340 -7.44 -10.07 10.23
C VAL A 340 -8.53 -11.01 9.69
N ASP A 341 -8.59 -11.17 8.37
CA ASP A 341 -9.48 -12.15 7.71
C ASP A 341 -8.76 -13.50 7.53
N ILE A 342 -9.24 -14.53 8.24
CA ILE A 342 -8.64 -15.86 8.19
C ILE A 342 -8.62 -16.48 6.78
N ASN A 343 -9.50 -16.04 5.87
CA ASN A 343 -9.55 -16.55 4.50
C ASN A 343 -8.38 -16.07 3.63
N ASP A 344 -7.71 -15.00 4.04
CA ASP A 344 -6.52 -14.46 3.35
C ASP A 344 -5.20 -14.99 3.95
N ILE A 345 -5.27 -15.94 4.90
CA ILE A 345 -4.10 -16.60 5.49
C ILE A 345 -3.77 -17.85 4.68
N GLU A 346 -2.56 -17.89 4.12
CA GLU A 346 -2.01 -19.06 3.42
C GLU A 346 -0.90 -19.67 4.28
N VAL A 347 -1.03 -20.96 4.59
CA VAL A 347 -0.04 -21.72 5.39
C VAL A 347 0.52 -22.85 4.56
N SER A 348 1.85 -22.95 4.51
CA SER A 348 2.52 -24.05 3.83
C SER A 348 3.78 -24.49 4.58
N VAL A 349 4.03 -25.79 4.56
CA VAL A 349 5.28 -26.38 5.07
C VAL A 349 5.99 -27.07 3.92
N VAL A 350 7.28 -26.84 3.78
CA VAL A 350 8.13 -27.46 2.75
C VAL A 350 9.23 -28.26 3.44
N GLY A 351 9.26 -29.57 3.21
CA GLY A 351 10.26 -30.48 3.75
C GLY A 351 11.54 -30.60 2.90
N PRO A 352 12.52 -31.42 3.34
CA PRO A 352 13.87 -31.50 2.77
C PRO A 352 13.94 -31.89 1.28
N ARG A 353 12.90 -32.58 0.78
CA ARG A 353 12.80 -33.05 -0.62
C ARG A 353 11.82 -32.23 -1.45
N GLY A 354 11.42 -31.04 -0.97
CA GLY A 354 10.35 -30.23 -1.58
C GLY A 354 8.94 -30.79 -1.36
N VAL A 355 8.82 -31.91 -0.63
CA VAL A 355 7.55 -32.51 -0.24
C VAL A 355 6.83 -31.59 0.73
N ARG A 356 5.53 -31.36 0.50
CA ARG A 356 4.69 -30.53 1.35
C ARG A 356 3.79 -31.42 2.19
N PRO A 357 4.08 -31.64 3.48
CA PRO A 357 3.18 -32.40 4.34
C PRO A 357 1.85 -31.66 4.51
N PRO A 358 0.75 -32.39 4.78
CA PRO A 358 -0.51 -31.75 5.15
C PRO A 358 -0.32 -30.94 6.44
N VAL A 359 -0.95 -29.77 6.48
CA VAL A 359 -0.93 -28.87 7.63
C VAL A 359 -2.38 -28.70 8.07
N ASP A 360 -2.66 -29.03 9.33
CA ASP A 360 -3.92 -28.73 9.97
C ASP A 360 -3.81 -27.38 10.66
N VAL A 361 -4.81 -26.50 10.50
CA VAL A 361 -4.76 -25.15 11.06
C VAL A 361 -6.10 -24.88 11.73
N ASP A 362 -6.05 -24.64 13.04
CA ASP A 362 -7.19 -24.24 13.83
C ASP A 362 -7.11 -22.75 14.15
N PHE A 363 -8.13 -21.98 13.74
CA PHE A 363 -8.18 -20.54 13.95
C PHE A 363 -9.08 -20.19 15.14
N GLY A 364 -8.51 -19.42 16.06
CA GLY A 364 -9.22 -18.77 17.15
C GLY A 364 -9.45 -17.28 16.87
N LYS A 365 -9.97 -16.58 17.88
CA LYS A 365 -10.28 -15.15 17.77
C LYS A 365 -9.04 -14.26 17.59
N ASN A 366 -7.93 -14.60 18.25
CA ASN A 366 -6.73 -13.75 18.34
C ASN A 366 -5.50 -14.41 17.69
N GLY A 367 -5.71 -15.43 16.87
CA GLY A 367 -4.60 -16.23 16.33
C GLY A 367 -5.05 -17.60 15.84
N GLY A 368 -4.09 -18.49 15.68
CA GLY A 368 -4.36 -19.88 15.33
C GLY A 368 -3.18 -20.79 15.69
N THR A 369 -3.44 -22.10 15.73
CA THR A 369 -2.42 -23.13 15.89
C THR A 369 -2.36 -23.95 14.60
N GLY A 370 -1.18 -24.00 14.00
CA GLY A 370 -0.90 -24.90 12.88
C GLY A 370 -0.11 -26.12 13.33
N THR A 371 -0.44 -27.27 12.76
CA THR A 371 0.16 -28.56 13.11
C THR A 371 0.52 -29.34 11.85
N TYR A 372 1.73 -29.89 11.80
CA TYR A 372 2.13 -30.84 10.76
C TYR A 372 2.96 -31.98 11.35
N ILE A 373 3.05 -33.10 10.64
CA ILE A 373 3.85 -34.26 11.06
C ILE A 373 5.02 -34.42 10.09
N PRO A 374 6.29 -34.31 10.54
CA PRO A 374 7.45 -34.57 9.70
C PRO A 374 7.50 -36.04 9.28
N ASP A 375 7.60 -36.29 7.97
CA ASP A 375 7.67 -37.61 7.36
C ASP A 375 9.10 -38.14 7.19
N VAL A 376 10.08 -37.25 7.13
CA VAL A 376 11.51 -37.57 6.97
C VAL A 376 12.38 -36.68 7.85
N HIS A 377 13.56 -37.17 8.22
CA HIS A 377 14.51 -36.34 8.95
C HIS A 377 15.08 -35.24 8.03
N GLY A 378 15.40 -34.08 8.59
CA GLY A 378 15.98 -32.94 7.87
C GLY A 378 15.30 -31.61 8.16
N MET A 379 15.60 -30.60 7.34
CA MET A 379 15.06 -29.25 7.49
C MET A 379 13.71 -29.08 6.82
N TYR A 380 12.73 -28.62 7.60
CA TYR A 380 11.43 -28.13 7.15
C TYR A 380 11.38 -26.61 7.22
N GLN A 381 10.61 -26.01 6.32
CA GLN A 381 10.35 -24.57 6.29
C GLN A 381 8.85 -24.30 6.40
N ILE A 382 8.44 -23.65 7.46
CA ILE A 382 7.07 -23.16 7.65
C ILE A 382 6.98 -21.76 7.04
N VAL A 383 6.06 -21.57 6.10
CA VAL A 383 5.79 -20.30 5.44
C VAL A 383 4.32 -19.97 5.61
N VAL A 384 4.05 -18.92 6.37
CA VAL A 384 2.74 -18.31 6.49
C VAL A 384 2.76 -16.98 5.75
N SER A 385 1.74 -16.72 4.96
CA SER A 385 1.50 -15.43 4.31
C SER A 385 0.09 -14.93 4.60
N TYR A 386 -0.06 -13.61 4.65
CA TYR A 386 -1.34 -12.92 4.81
C TYR A 386 -1.49 -11.89 3.69
N GLU A 387 -2.61 -11.96 2.98
CA GLU A 387 -2.89 -11.15 1.77
C GLU A 387 -1.75 -11.18 0.73
N GLY A 388 -1.07 -12.34 0.63
CA GLY A 388 0.05 -12.59 -0.27
C GLY A 388 1.41 -12.03 0.15
N GLU A 389 1.54 -11.46 1.36
CA GLU A 389 2.82 -11.05 1.95
C GLU A 389 3.26 -12.04 3.04
N LYS A 390 4.56 -12.33 3.14
CA LYS A 390 5.08 -13.25 4.16
C LYS A 390 4.95 -12.64 5.55
N CYS A 391 4.43 -13.42 6.49
CA CYS A 391 4.22 -12.99 7.87
C CYS A 391 5.53 -12.84 8.65
N ARG A 392 5.52 -12.04 9.71
CA ARG A 392 6.66 -11.91 10.64
C ARG A 392 7.02 -13.27 11.23
N GLY A 393 8.32 -13.55 11.28
CA GLY A 393 8.86 -14.84 11.71
C GLY A 393 8.97 -15.89 10.59
N CYS A 394 8.42 -15.65 9.40
CA CYS A 394 8.54 -16.58 8.28
C CYS A 394 9.67 -16.22 7.30
N PRO A 395 10.36 -17.22 6.71
CA PRO A 395 10.17 -18.66 6.93
C PRO A 395 10.74 -19.11 8.28
N VAL A 396 10.04 -20.05 8.94
CA VAL A 396 10.55 -20.71 10.16
C VAL A 396 11.25 -22.00 9.76
N ALA A 397 12.54 -22.12 10.08
CA ALA A 397 13.30 -23.33 9.83
C ALA A 397 13.21 -24.30 11.03
N VAL A 398 12.73 -25.52 10.80
CA VAL A 398 12.54 -26.56 11.81
C VAL A 398 13.33 -27.81 11.42
N ARG A 399 14.19 -28.33 12.30
CA ARG A 399 14.95 -29.56 12.04
C ARG A 399 14.23 -30.76 12.67
N ALA A 400 13.81 -31.72 11.86
CA ALA A 400 13.32 -33.02 12.31
C ALA A 400 14.48 -34.02 12.42
N THR A 401 14.68 -34.63 13.59
CA THR A 401 15.64 -35.71 13.81
C THR A 401 15.00 -37.09 13.58
N PRO A 402 15.79 -38.14 13.32
CA PRO A 402 15.29 -39.51 13.23
C PRO A 402 14.50 -39.95 14.47
N GLU A 403 13.68 -40.98 14.31
CA GLU A 403 13.13 -41.72 15.44
C GLU A 403 14.27 -42.46 16.16
N GLY A 404 14.49 -42.13 17.44
CA GLY A 404 15.48 -42.81 18.28
C GLY A 404 15.34 -42.40 19.76
N PRO A 405 15.60 -43.32 20.70
CA PRO A 405 15.59 -42.99 22.13
C PRO A 405 16.70 -41.98 22.43
N ARG A 406 16.38 -40.98 23.26
CA ARG A 406 17.37 -40.02 23.75
C ARG A 406 17.99 -40.65 24.98
N HIS A 407 19.21 -41.14 24.90
CA HIS A 407 20.00 -41.41 26.10
C HIS A 407 20.61 -40.08 26.53
N THR A 408 20.32 -39.62 27.76
CA THR A 408 20.93 -38.40 28.31
C THR A 408 21.94 -38.76 29.37
N VAL A 409 23.14 -38.21 29.27
CA VAL A 409 24.21 -38.36 30.27
C VAL A 409 24.33 -37.10 31.12
N GLY A 410 24.38 -37.26 32.44
CA GLY A 410 24.61 -36.20 33.43
C GLY A 410 25.70 -36.57 34.44
N GLY A 411 26.16 -35.60 35.24
CA GLY A 411 27.16 -35.82 36.31
C GLY A 411 28.64 -35.73 35.90
N ILE A 412 28.92 -35.28 34.66
CA ILE A 412 30.27 -35.08 34.13
C ILE A 412 30.74 -33.63 34.33
N GLU A 413 30.70 -33.15 35.57
CA GLU A 413 31.22 -31.81 35.91
C GLU A 413 32.75 -31.85 36.17
N PRO A 414 33.48 -30.74 35.98
CA PRO A 414 34.89 -30.67 36.34
C PRO A 414 35.13 -31.02 37.81
N CYS A 415 36.12 -31.87 38.09
CA CYS A 415 36.37 -32.38 39.44
C CYS A 415 37.86 -32.36 39.83
N ALA A 416 38.15 -32.48 41.12
CA ALA A 416 39.52 -32.59 41.60
C ALA A 416 40.03 -34.04 41.47
N VAL A 417 41.33 -34.22 41.18
CA VAL A 417 41.98 -35.55 41.21
C VAL A 417 41.65 -36.26 42.53
N GLY A 418 41.21 -37.51 42.44
CA GLY A 418 40.79 -38.31 43.59
C GLY A 418 39.34 -38.10 44.05
N SER A 419 38.54 -37.26 43.39
CA SER A 419 37.09 -37.15 43.65
C SER A 419 36.31 -38.26 42.97
N ILE A 420 35.20 -38.71 43.54
CA ILE A 420 34.31 -39.66 42.85
C ILE A 420 33.49 -38.87 41.82
N VAL A 421 33.54 -39.31 40.56
CA VAL A 421 32.70 -38.82 39.46
C VAL A 421 31.58 -39.81 39.24
N GLU A 422 30.35 -39.30 39.17
CA GLU A 422 29.13 -40.08 38.94
C GLU A 422 28.61 -39.82 37.53
N VAL A 423 28.63 -40.83 36.67
CA VAL A 423 28.10 -40.76 35.30
C VAL A 423 26.70 -41.36 35.31
N LEU A 424 25.70 -40.49 35.16
CA LEU A 424 24.28 -40.87 35.15
C LEU A 424 23.81 -41.01 33.71
N VAL A 425 23.45 -42.21 33.29
CA VAL A 425 22.92 -42.52 31.96
C VAL A 425 21.43 -42.85 32.09
N ASN A 426 20.55 -41.95 31.62
CA ASN A 426 19.12 -42.21 31.62
C ASN A 426 18.71 -42.87 30.29
N SER A 427 18.18 -44.09 30.39
CA SER A 427 17.73 -44.88 29.24
C SER A 427 16.26 -44.63 28.85
N ASN A 428 15.57 -43.75 29.59
CA ASN A 428 14.18 -43.34 29.36
C ASN A 428 13.21 -44.53 29.18
N GLY A 429 13.47 -45.66 29.86
CA GLY A 429 12.59 -46.83 29.89
C GLY A 429 12.82 -47.87 28.80
N SER A 430 13.93 -47.80 28.05
CA SER A 430 14.32 -48.80 27.04
C SER A 430 15.65 -49.45 27.36
N GLY A 431 15.68 -50.78 27.38
CA GLY A 431 16.90 -51.60 27.48
C GLY A 431 17.19 -52.15 28.88
N GLY A 432 17.96 -53.24 28.95
CA GLY A 432 18.45 -53.86 30.18
C GLY A 432 19.88 -53.43 30.53
N ILE A 433 20.30 -53.64 31.78
CA ILE A 433 21.65 -53.26 32.26
C ILE A 433 22.80 -53.87 31.43
N GLU A 434 22.55 -54.99 30.73
CA GLU A 434 23.54 -55.71 29.92
C GLU A 434 23.83 -55.03 28.57
N GLU A 435 23.13 -53.95 28.22
CA GLU A 435 23.25 -53.28 26.92
C GLU A 435 24.01 -51.94 26.99
N VAL A 436 24.37 -51.46 28.20
CA VAL A 436 25.07 -50.17 28.40
C VAL A 436 26.49 -50.41 28.94
N ASP A 437 27.49 -49.95 28.21
CA ASP A 437 28.88 -49.94 28.64
C ASP A 437 29.38 -48.50 28.84
N VAL A 438 30.12 -48.26 29.93
CA VAL A 438 30.75 -46.98 30.22
C VAL A 438 32.26 -47.19 30.43
N THR A 439 33.06 -46.46 29.65
CA THR A 439 34.52 -46.53 29.69
C THR A 439 35.12 -45.14 29.81
N ALA A 440 36.01 -44.93 30.77
CA ALA A 440 36.75 -43.69 30.91
C ALA A 440 38.19 -43.85 30.40
N TYR A 441 38.68 -42.87 29.66
CA TYR A 441 40.05 -42.78 29.17
C TYR A 441 40.75 -41.61 29.87
N SER A 442 41.86 -41.91 30.53
CA SER A 442 42.72 -40.89 31.15
C SER A 442 43.41 -40.00 30.11
N PRO A 443 43.97 -38.85 30.51
CA PRO A 443 44.79 -38.01 29.64
C PRO A 443 46.00 -38.74 29.04
N SER A 444 46.49 -39.79 29.69
CA SER A 444 47.55 -40.68 29.18
C SER A 444 47.04 -41.82 28.29
N GLU A 445 45.77 -41.79 27.90
CA GLU A 445 45.06 -42.80 27.08
C GLU A 445 44.89 -44.17 27.75
N LYS A 446 45.12 -44.27 29.07
CA LYS A 446 44.81 -45.48 29.83
C LYS A 446 43.29 -45.68 29.94
N GLU A 447 42.83 -46.90 29.66
CA GLU A 447 41.42 -47.31 29.68
C GLU A 447 40.97 -47.77 31.07
N HIS A 448 39.79 -47.33 31.48
CA HIS A 448 39.11 -47.68 32.73
C HIS A 448 37.67 -48.09 32.43
N SER A 449 37.40 -49.40 32.38
CA SER A 449 36.03 -49.92 32.27
C SER A 449 35.31 -49.73 33.60
N LEU A 450 34.12 -49.11 33.56
CA LEU A 450 33.37 -48.73 34.74
C LEU A 450 32.17 -49.66 34.94
N PRO A 451 31.99 -50.26 36.14
CA PRO A 451 30.81 -51.05 36.43
C PRO A 451 29.57 -50.14 36.45
N VAL A 452 28.53 -50.57 35.74
CA VAL A 452 27.24 -49.87 35.64
C VAL A 452 26.25 -50.51 36.62
N HIS A 453 25.58 -49.68 37.41
CA HIS A 453 24.53 -50.08 38.35
C HIS A 453 23.18 -49.50 37.90
N ASP A 454 22.13 -50.32 37.91
CA ASP A 454 20.76 -49.86 37.66
C ASP A 454 20.12 -49.39 38.97
N ASP A 455 19.71 -48.13 39.01
CA ASP A 455 18.85 -47.56 40.04
C ASP A 455 17.55 -47.06 39.40
N ASN A 456 16.53 -47.94 39.36
CA ASN A 456 15.17 -47.63 38.91
C ASN A 456 15.09 -47.03 37.48
N GLY A 457 15.90 -47.53 36.53
CA GLY A 457 15.91 -47.08 35.13
C GLY A 457 16.88 -45.94 34.84
N ILE A 458 17.68 -45.53 35.84
CA ILE A 458 18.85 -44.67 35.67
C ILE A 458 20.08 -45.54 35.90
N TYR A 459 20.95 -45.61 34.89
CA TYR A 459 22.20 -46.36 34.96
C TYR A 459 23.31 -45.46 35.51
N LEU A 460 23.94 -45.87 36.61
CA LEU A 460 24.98 -45.14 37.32
C LEU A 460 26.32 -45.85 37.17
N ALA A 461 27.32 -45.17 36.58
CA ALA A 461 28.71 -45.60 36.61
C ALA A 461 29.53 -44.61 37.45
N THR A 462 30.49 -45.11 38.23
CA THR A 462 31.35 -44.23 39.04
C THR A 462 32.82 -44.51 38.79
N PHE A 463 33.64 -43.46 38.81
CA PHE A 463 35.09 -43.60 38.75
C PHE A 463 35.79 -42.50 39.55
N GLN A 464 37.05 -42.74 39.85
CA GLN A 464 37.90 -41.81 40.58
C GLN A 464 39.12 -41.50 39.71
N PRO A 465 39.26 -40.29 39.15
CA PRO A 465 40.37 -39.95 38.27
C PRO A 465 41.66 -39.81 39.09
N ASP A 466 42.73 -40.41 38.58
CA ASP A 466 44.07 -40.43 39.18
C ASP A 466 45.05 -39.45 38.48
N GLU A 467 44.65 -38.86 37.37
CA GLU A 467 45.45 -37.92 36.57
C GLU A 467 44.70 -36.59 36.37
N ALA A 468 45.43 -35.48 36.49
CA ALA A 468 44.91 -34.18 36.09
C ALA A 468 44.96 -34.03 34.56
N GLY A 469 43.89 -33.51 33.95
CA GLY A 469 43.76 -33.34 32.51
C GLY A 469 42.34 -33.60 32.02
N GLU A 470 42.16 -33.63 30.70
CA GLU A 470 40.89 -33.95 30.06
C GLU A 470 40.73 -35.47 29.98
N TRP A 471 39.73 -36.00 30.71
CA TRP A 471 39.29 -37.39 30.63
C TRP A 471 38.19 -37.53 29.59
N SER A 472 38.21 -38.61 28.82
CA SER A 472 37.20 -38.92 27.80
C SER A 472 36.32 -40.08 28.27
N ILE A 473 35.02 -39.87 28.41
CA ILE A 473 34.06 -40.86 28.91
C ILE A 473 33.22 -41.34 27.73
N ALA A 474 33.50 -42.55 27.26
CA ALA A 474 32.73 -43.24 26.25
C ALA A 474 31.53 -43.94 26.89
N VAL A 475 30.34 -43.69 26.35
CA VAL A 475 29.12 -44.42 26.70
C VAL A 475 28.59 -45.07 25.44
N THR A 476 28.44 -46.39 25.46
CA THR A 476 27.90 -47.18 24.34
C THR A 476 26.65 -47.94 24.75
N TYR A 477 25.69 -48.03 23.83
CA TYR A 477 24.49 -48.85 23.93
C TYR A 477 24.50 -49.87 22.79
N GLU A 478 24.33 -51.16 23.07
CA GLU A 478 24.42 -52.23 22.07
C GLU A 478 25.67 -52.12 21.17
N THR A 479 26.82 -51.78 21.77
CA THR A 479 28.12 -51.54 21.11
C THR A 479 28.25 -50.28 20.23
N GLU A 480 27.21 -49.45 20.11
CA GLU A 480 27.26 -48.16 19.40
C GLU A 480 27.31 -46.97 20.38
N HIS A 481 28.05 -45.91 20.03
CA HIS A 481 28.10 -44.70 20.86
C HIS A 481 26.75 -43.99 20.92
N ILE A 482 26.32 -43.63 22.13
CA ILE A 482 25.14 -42.79 22.29
C ILE A 482 25.43 -41.35 21.82
N GLU A 483 24.37 -40.59 21.52
CA GLU A 483 24.49 -39.19 21.11
C GLU A 483 25.32 -38.38 22.13
N GLY A 484 26.40 -37.74 21.68
CA GLY A 484 27.29 -36.93 22.53
C GLY A 484 28.48 -37.69 23.13
N SER A 485 28.53 -39.02 23.02
CA SER A 485 29.70 -39.81 23.41
C SER A 485 30.83 -39.71 22.36
N PRO A 486 32.11 -39.65 22.78
CA PRO A 486 32.57 -39.56 24.16
C PRO A 486 32.44 -38.14 24.76
N TYR A 487 32.24 -38.09 26.07
CA TYR A 487 32.08 -36.86 26.85
C TYR A 487 33.38 -36.43 27.52
N SER A 488 33.69 -35.14 27.56
CA SER A 488 34.88 -34.62 28.24
C SER A 488 34.62 -34.30 29.72
N CYS A 489 35.48 -34.81 30.61
CA CYS A 489 35.53 -34.44 32.04
C CYS A 489 36.88 -33.78 32.35
N PHE A 490 36.88 -32.55 32.85
CA PHE A 490 38.12 -31.84 33.19
C PHE A 490 38.50 -32.08 34.65
N VAL A 491 39.64 -32.74 34.86
CA VAL A 491 40.16 -33.05 36.19
C VAL A 491 41.33 -32.14 36.54
N PHE A 492 41.29 -31.46 37.69
CA PHE A 492 42.35 -30.56 38.14
C PHE A 492 43.04 -31.06 39.42
N ASP A 493 44.35 -30.81 39.54
CA ASP A 493 45.09 -31.09 40.77
C ASP A 493 44.96 -29.89 41.73
N PRO A 494 44.24 -30.02 42.87
CA PRO A 494 44.06 -28.93 43.82
C PRO A 494 45.38 -28.46 44.47
N ASN A 495 46.43 -29.28 44.46
CA ASN A 495 47.76 -28.91 45.00
C ASN A 495 48.61 -28.11 43.99
N ALA A 496 48.25 -28.13 42.71
CA ALA A 496 48.93 -27.37 41.66
C ALA A 496 48.31 -25.97 41.43
N VAL A 497 47.16 -25.68 42.06
CA VAL A 497 46.46 -24.39 41.93
C VAL A 497 47.11 -23.33 42.81
N LYS A 498 47.91 -22.42 42.22
CA LYS A 498 48.32 -21.17 42.88
C LYS A 498 47.29 -20.08 42.63
N VAL A 499 46.55 -19.71 43.68
CA VAL A 499 45.70 -18.52 43.65
C VAL A 499 46.61 -17.28 43.66
N ARG A 500 46.55 -16.47 42.60
CA ARG A 500 47.13 -15.11 42.63
C ARG A 500 46.15 -14.22 43.41
N GLU A 501 46.54 -13.81 44.61
CA GLU A 501 45.93 -12.64 45.25
C GLU A 501 46.24 -11.39 44.42
N SER A 502 45.28 -10.47 44.41
CA SER A 502 45.00 -9.41 43.43
C SER A 502 46.14 -8.45 43.14
#